data_AF-D4DTS5-F1
#
_entry.id   AF-D4DTS5-F1
#
_cell.length_a   1.000
_cell.length_b   1.000
_cell.length_c   1.000
_cell.angle_alpha   90.00
_cell.angle_beta   90.00
_cell.angle_gamma   90.00
#
_symmetry.space_group_name_H-M   'P 1'
#
loop_
_entity.id
_entity.type
_entity.pdbx_description
1 polymer ?
#
loop_
_entity_poly.entity_id
_entity_poly.type
_entity_poly.pdbx_seq_one_letter_code
_entity_poly.pdbx_strand_id
1 'polypeptide(L)'
;MDVQKQYPFETVAVCVLPNHIHAIWTPPDDADYSLRWRLIKTKFSAHFPRAENLSTSKQRRNERGIWQRRFYEHTVRDETDLQRCADYIHFNPVKHGLCGNVRDWAFSSFHRYVRDGRLPLDWGGTKETAVMSFGE
;
A
#
# COMPACT_ATOMS: atom_id res chain seq x y z
N MET A 1 -20.32 -0.43 -3.70
CA MET A 1 -20.17 1.04 -3.61
C MET A 1 -18.69 1.37 -3.43
N ASP A 2 -18.11 2.16 -4.32
CA ASP A 2 -16.67 2.51 -4.36
C ASP A 2 -16.32 3.53 -3.27
N VAL A 3 -15.21 3.36 -2.53
CA VAL A 3 -14.77 4.31 -1.48
C VAL A 3 -14.22 5.58 -2.12
N GLN A 4 -13.41 5.46 -3.16
CA GLN A 4 -12.74 6.60 -3.79
C GLN A 4 -13.76 7.54 -4.45
N LYS A 5 -14.90 7.02 -4.92
CA LYS A 5 -16.00 7.86 -5.46
C LYS A 5 -16.72 8.67 -4.38
N GLN A 6 -16.79 8.19 -3.14
CA GLN A 6 -17.49 8.87 -2.05
C GLN A 6 -16.58 9.81 -1.26
N TYR A 7 -15.33 9.37 -1.07
CA TYR A 7 -14.30 10.07 -0.32
C TYR A 7 -13.10 10.16 -1.26
N PRO A 8 -13.05 11.17 -2.14
CA PRO A 8 -12.00 11.29 -3.13
C PRO A 8 -10.60 11.35 -2.49
N PHE A 9 -9.64 10.75 -3.17
CA PHE A 9 -8.21 10.85 -2.93
C PHE A 9 -7.47 10.43 -4.20
N GLU A 10 -6.33 11.03 -4.46
CA GLU A 10 -5.40 10.56 -5.49
C GLU A 10 -4.53 9.45 -4.90
N THR A 11 -4.30 8.38 -5.66
CA THR A 11 -3.29 7.38 -5.30
C THR A 11 -2.01 7.68 -6.05
N VAL A 12 -1.02 8.23 -5.35
CA VAL A 12 0.29 8.61 -5.94
C VAL A 12 1.16 7.38 -6.14
N ALA A 13 1.21 6.45 -5.17
CA ALA A 13 1.84 5.14 -5.31
C ALA A 13 1.09 4.10 -4.48
N VAL A 14 1.10 2.84 -4.92
CA VAL A 14 0.55 1.71 -4.15
C VAL A 14 1.28 0.41 -4.49
N CYS A 15 1.46 -0.46 -3.49
CA CYS A 15 1.88 -1.84 -3.68
C CYS A 15 1.06 -2.74 -2.74
N VAL A 16 0.46 -3.79 -3.31
CA VAL A 16 -0.29 -4.81 -2.60
C VAL A 16 0.58 -6.05 -2.51
N LEU A 17 0.85 -6.50 -1.29
CA LEU A 17 1.61 -7.69 -0.97
C LEU A 17 0.67 -8.76 -0.37
N PRO A 18 1.09 -10.04 -0.29
CA PRO A 18 0.24 -11.10 0.24
C PRO A 18 -0.29 -10.85 1.66
N ASN A 19 0.47 -10.12 2.50
CA ASN A 19 0.14 -9.89 3.90
C ASN A 19 -0.08 -8.41 4.28
N HIS A 20 0.26 -7.45 3.42
CA HIS A 20 0.09 -6.01 3.71
C HIS A 20 0.00 -5.16 2.45
N ILE A 21 -0.29 -3.87 2.62
CA ILE A 21 -0.42 -2.89 1.54
C ILE A 21 0.32 -1.63 1.97
N HIS A 22 1.11 -1.06 1.07
CA HIS A 22 1.62 0.30 1.19
C HIS A 22 0.95 1.22 0.15
N ALA A 23 0.64 2.45 0.54
CA ALA A 23 0.09 3.45 -0.38
C ALA A 23 0.46 4.88 0.04
N ILE A 24 0.64 5.75 -0.95
CA ILE A 24 0.74 7.21 -0.79
C ILE A 24 -0.52 7.81 -1.38
N TRP A 25 -1.23 8.59 -0.58
CA TRP A 25 -2.45 9.27 -0.99
C TRP A 25 -2.33 10.78 -0.84
N THR A 26 -2.92 11.49 -1.79
CA THR A 26 -3.17 12.93 -1.70
C THR A 26 -4.67 13.14 -1.61
N PRO A 27 -5.23 13.35 -0.41
CA PRO A 27 -6.63 13.76 -0.28
C PRO A 27 -6.80 15.22 -0.75
N PRO A 28 -7.97 15.59 -1.31
CA PRO A 28 -8.14 16.91 -1.92
C PRO A 28 -8.25 18.04 -0.90
N ASP A 29 -9.12 17.90 0.11
CA ASP A 29 -9.54 19.02 0.96
C ASP A 29 -9.60 18.66 2.46
N ASP A 30 -9.13 17.47 2.85
CA ASP A 30 -9.21 16.97 4.22
C ASP A 30 -8.06 16.01 4.56
N ALA A 31 -7.90 15.68 5.84
CA ALA A 31 -6.91 14.72 6.33
C ALA A 31 -7.54 13.42 6.86
N ASP A 32 -8.78 13.10 6.46
CA ASP A 32 -9.52 11.92 6.92
C ASP A 32 -9.17 10.66 6.10
N TYR A 33 -7.86 10.37 6.02
CA TYR A 33 -7.35 9.09 5.50
C TYR A 33 -7.77 7.92 6.41
N SER A 34 -8.06 8.20 7.68
CA SER A 34 -8.52 7.21 8.67
C SER A 34 -9.89 6.63 8.29
N LEU A 35 -10.86 7.47 7.91
CA LEU A 35 -12.16 7.03 7.41
C LEU A 35 -12.02 6.21 6.13
N ARG A 36 -11.22 6.70 5.17
CA ARG A 36 -10.97 6.03 3.88
C ARG A 36 -10.42 4.62 4.10
N TRP A 37 -9.36 4.49 4.91
CA TRP A 37 -8.79 3.19 5.27
C TRP A 37 -9.78 2.29 6.00
N ARG A 38 -10.55 2.83 6.95
CA ARG A 38 -11.57 2.06 7.68
C ARG A 38 -12.60 1.47 6.73
N LEU A 39 -13.10 2.27 5.79
CA LEU A 39 -14.11 1.84 4.81
C LEU A 39 -13.55 0.81 3.83
N ILE A 40 -12.32 0.99 3.33
CA ILE A 40 -11.64 0.02 2.47
C ILE A 40 -11.49 -1.33 3.20
N LYS A 41 -10.92 -1.32 4.41
CA LYS A 41 -10.74 -2.53 5.22
C LYS A 41 -12.07 -3.23 5.51
N THR A 42 -13.11 -2.47 5.83
CA THR A 42 -14.45 -2.98 6.12
C THR A 42 -15.06 -3.65 4.90
N LYS A 43 -15.05 -2.98 3.74
CA LYS A 43 -15.62 -3.51 2.50
C LYS A 43 -14.86 -4.74 2.03
N PHE A 44 -13.53 -4.73 2.07
CA PHE A 44 -12.73 -5.91 1.75
C PHE A 44 -13.11 -7.08 2.65
N SER A 45 -13.14 -6.87 3.97
CA SER A 45 -13.42 -7.93 4.94
C SER A 45 -14.83 -8.51 4.83
N ALA A 46 -15.78 -7.79 4.25
CA ALA A 46 -17.15 -8.25 4.04
C ALA A 46 -17.26 -9.38 3.00
N HIS A 47 -16.26 -9.53 2.12
CA HIS A 47 -16.23 -10.58 1.09
C HIS A 47 -15.73 -11.93 1.63
N PHE A 48 -15.31 -11.98 2.89
CA PHE A 48 -14.71 -13.17 3.49
C PHE A 48 -15.54 -13.67 4.67
N PRO A 49 -15.57 -14.99 4.90
CA PRO A 49 -16.11 -15.54 6.13
C PRO A 49 -15.33 -14.99 7.34
N ARG A 50 -15.97 -15.03 8.50
CA ARG A 50 -15.30 -14.67 9.75
C ARG A 50 -14.27 -15.75 10.05
N ALA A 51 -13.05 -15.35 10.45
CA ALA A 51 -12.06 -16.32 10.93
C ALA A 51 -12.60 -17.10 12.15
N GLU A 52 -12.33 -18.40 12.18
CA GLU A 52 -12.85 -19.31 13.23
C GLU A 52 -12.22 -19.02 14.60
N ASN A 53 -10.92 -18.71 14.63
CA ASN A 53 -10.13 -18.55 15.85
C ASN A 53 -9.89 -17.07 16.21
N LEU A 54 -10.96 -16.32 16.46
CA LEU A 54 -10.86 -14.92 16.91
C LEU A 54 -10.79 -14.83 18.44
N SER A 55 -9.90 -13.97 18.95
CA SER A 55 -9.91 -13.64 20.38
C SER A 55 -11.21 -12.94 20.78
N THR A 56 -11.60 -13.05 22.06
CA THR A 56 -12.81 -12.41 22.62
C THR A 56 -12.89 -10.91 22.29
N SER A 57 -11.75 -10.21 22.33
CA SER A 57 -11.65 -8.80 21.96
C SER A 57 -12.02 -8.54 20.50
N LYS A 58 -11.51 -9.36 19.57
CA LYS A 58 -11.83 -9.28 18.13
C LYS A 58 -13.29 -9.66 17.89
N GLN A 59 -13.80 -10.64 18.65
CA GLN A 59 -15.20 -11.05 18.54
C GLN A 59 -16.17 -9.92 18.92
N ARG A 60 -15.92 -9.26 20.06
CA ARG A 60 -16.74 -8.14 20.58
C ARG A 60 -16.80 -6.95 19.62
N ARG A 61 -15.75 -6.71 18.84
CA ARG A 61 -15.67 -5.60 17.86
C ARG A 61 -16.16 -5.99 16.47
N ASN A 62 -16.74 -7.18 16.33
CA ASN A 62 -17.18 -7.73 15.05
C ASN A 62 -16.07 -7.76 13.98
N GLU A 63 -14.81 -7.94 14.42
CA GLU A 63 -13.67 -8.03 13.51
C GLU A 63 -13.68 -9.39 12.78
N ARG A 64 -13.18 -9.39 11.54
CA ARG A 64 -13.11 -10.58 10.68
C ARG A 64 -11.79 -11.35 10.78
N GLY A 65 -10.77 -10.77 11.45
CA GLY A 65 -9.46 -11.40 11.65
C GLY A 65 -8.42 -11.15 10.57
N ILE A 66 -8.78 -10.44 9.49
CA ILE A 66 -7.94 -10.22 8.31
C ILE A 66 -6.89 -9.14 8.54
N TRP A 67 -7.34 -7.95 8.98
CA TRP A 67 -6.47 -6.78 9.09
C TRP A 67 -5.84 -6.65 10.47
N GLN A 68 -4.58 -6.25 10.51
CA GLN A 68 -4.01 -5.62 11.70
C GLN A 68 -4.82 -4.38 12.09
N ARG A 69 -4.96 -4.16 13.40
CA ARG A 69 -5.62 -2.97 13.95
C ARG A 69 -4.77 -1.72 13.67
N ARG A 70 -5.45 -0.60 13.39
CA ARG A 70 -4.83 0.66 12.97
C ARG A 70 -3.98 0.45 11.71
N PHE A 71 -3.10 1.38 11.43
CA PHE A 71 -2.13 1.37 10.34
C PHE A 71 -0.97 2.28 10.76
N TYR A 72 0.15 2.18 10.05
CA TYR A 72 1.23 3.14 10.15
C TYR A 72 0.94 4.30 9.19
N GLU A 73 1.19 5.53 9.64
CA GLU A 73 1.11 6.73 8.84
C GLU A 73 2.42 7.53 8.87
N HIS A 74 2.77 8.10 7.72
CA HIS A 74 3.85 9.06 7.56
C HIS A 74 3.37 10.20 6.65
N THR A 75 3.52 11.44 7.10
CA THR A 75 3.18 12.61 6.29
C THR A 75 4.38 12.98 5.42
N VAL A 76 4.24 12.77 4.11
CA VAL A 76 5.23 13.20 3.11
C VAL A 76 5.34 14.73 3.11
N ARG A 77 6.55 15.26 3.26
CA ARG A 77 6.78 16.70 3.49
C ARG A 77 7.28 17.48 2.28
N ASP A 78 7.97 16.79 1.38
CA ASP A 78 8.59 17.39 0.20
C ASP A 78 8.75 16.34 -0.91
N GLU A 79 9.18 16.80 -2.09
CA GLU A 79 9.36 15.95 -3.27
C GLU A 79 10.42 14.87 -3.09
N THR A 80 11.46 15.14 -2.28
CA THR A 80 12.52 14.16 -2.03
C THR A 80 11.99 13.01 -1.17
N ASP A 81 11.21 13.34 -0.14
CA ASP A 81 10.52 12.37 0.70
C ASP A 81 9.48 11.58 -0.11
N LEU A 82 8.74 12.26 -1.00
CA LEU A 82 7.79 11.62 -1.90
C LEU A 82 8.46 10.56 -2.78
N GLN A 83 9.57 10.91 -3.44
CA GLN A 83 10.32 9.98 -4.28
C GLN A 83 10.82 8.78 -3.47
N ARG A 84 11.41 9.02 -2.29
CA ARG A 84 11.89 7.93 -1.42
C ARG A 84 10.77 6.98 -1.00
N CYS A 85 9.62 7.51 -0.62
CA CYS A 85 8.47 6.67 -0.28
C CYS A 85 7.93 5.91 -1.49
N ALA A 86 7.85 6.54 -2.66
CA ALA A 86 7.38 5.88 -3.88
C ALA A 86 8.32 4.73 -4.30
N ASP A 87 9.63 4.99 -4.27
CA ASP A 87 10.68 4.00 -4.53
C ASP A 87 10.58 2.83 -3.54
N TYR A 88 10.47 3.12 -2.24
CA TYR A 88 10.26 2.10 -1.21
C TYR A 88 9.09 1.18 -1.54
N ILE A 89 7.94 1.78 -1.89
CA ILE A 89 6.71 1.06 -2.18
C ILE A 89 6.86 0.17 -3.40
N HIS A 90 7.47 0.64 -4.49
CA HIS A 90 7.65 -0.15 -5.70
C HIS A 90 8.71 -1.24 -5.52
N PHE A 91 9.75 -0.99 -4.74
CA PHE A 91 10.80 -1.98 -4.46
C PHE A 91 10.36 -3.06 -3.45
N ASN A 92 9.30 -2.82 -2.69
CA ASN A 92 8.87 -3.67 -1.58
C ASN A 92 8.68 -5.17 -1.94
N PRO A 93 8.11 -5.56 -3.11
CA PRO A 93 8.03 -6.96 -3.51
C PRO A 93 9.40 -7.65 -3.62
N VAL A 94 10.42 -6.95 -4.12
CA VAL A 94 11.80 -7.45 -4.21
C VAL A 94 12.41 -7.53 -2.82
N LYS A 95 12.24 -6.49 -1.98
CA LYS A 95 12.68 -6.47 -0.57
C LYS A 95 12.14 -7.68 0.21
N HIS A 96 10.89 -8.09 -0.04
CA HIS A 96 10.27 -9.25 0.60
C HIS A 96 10.51 -10.59 -0.12
N GLY A 97 11.35 -10.62 -1.16
CA GLY A 97 11.71 -11.84 -1.89
C GLY A 97 10.57 -12.46 -2.70
N LEU A 98 9.54 -11.68 -3.04
CA LEU A 98 8.38 -12.16 -3.80
C LEU A 98 8.64 -12.23 -5.31
N CYS A 99 9.62 -11.48 -5.80
CA CYS A 99 10.06 -11.50 -7.19
C CYS A 99 11.53 -11.05 -7.31
N GLY A 100 12.16 -11.37 -8.44
CA GLY A 100 13.55 -10.98 -8.73
C GLY A 100 13.69 -9.54 -9.23
N ASN A 101 12.65 -9.00 -9.88
CA ASN A 101 12.64 -7.63 -10.39
C ASN A 101 11.30 -6.96 -10.08
N VAL A 102 11.31 -5.64 -9.90
CA VAL A 102 10.10 -4.84 -9.61
C VAL A 102 9.03 -5.01 -10.70
N ARG A 103 9.45 -5.04 -11.96
CA ARG A 103 8.55 -5.24 -13.11
C ARG A 103 7.79 -6.57 -13.11
N ASP A 104 8.29 -7.58 -12.40
CA ASP A 104 7.67 -8.90 -12.36
C ASP A 104 6.48 -8.92 -11.37
N TRP A 105 6.32 -7.87 -10.55
CA TRP A 105 5.19 -7.73 -9.63
C TRP A 105 4.04 -6.93 -10.26
N ALA A 106 2.95 -7.61 -10.60
CA ALA A 106 1.79 -6.97 -11.23
C ALA A 106 0.96 -6.08 -10.28
N PHE A 107 1.04 -6.33 -8.96
CA PHE A 107 0.14 -5.72 -7.97
C PHE A 107 0.70 -4.42 -7.36
N SER A 108 1.25 -3.55 -8.20
CA SER A 108 1.74 -2.24 -7.79
C SER A 108 1.47 -1.16 -8.85
N SER A 109 1.58 0.10 -8.46
CA SER A 109 1.51 1.22 -9.40
C SER A 109 2.79 1.44 -10.20
N PHE A 110 3.80 0.59 -10.07
CA PHE A 110 5.06 0.69 -10.82
C PHE A 110 4.81 0.75 -12.34
N HIS A 111 3.93 -0.12 -12.84
CA HIS A 111 3.56 -0.16 -14.26
C HIS A 111 2.91 1.13 -14.77
N ARG A 112 2.25 1.89 -13.89
CA ARG A 112 1.76 3.23 -14.22
C ARG A 112 2.93 4.22 -14.32
N TYR A 113 3.88 4.17 -13.38
CA TYR A 113 5.07 5.03 -13.41
C TYR A 113 5.91 4.81 -14.67
N VAL A 114 6.06 3.56 -15.10
CA VAL A 114 6.76 3.23 -16.36
C VAL A 114 6.03 3.80 -17.56
N ARG A 115 4.70 3.63 -17.62
CA ARG A 115 3.88 4.14 -18.72
C ARG A 115 3.90 5.67 -18.82
N ASP A 116 3.96 6.34 -17.68
CA ASP A 116 4.02 7.79 -17.58
C ASP A 116 5.45 8.35 -17.76
N GLY A 117 6.44 7.48 -18.00
CA GLY A 117 7.85 7.86 -18.19
C GLY A 117 8.58 8.31 -16.92
N ARG A 118 8.02 8.04 -15.73
CA ARG A 118 8.59 8.43 -14.43
C ARG A 118 9.68 7.50 -13.94
N LEU A 119 9.60 6.21 -14.28
CA LEU A 119 10.62 5.20 -13.97
C LEU A 119 10.91 4.36 -15.21
N PRO A 120 12.16 3.93 -15.41
CA PRO A 120 12.47 2.97 -16.48
C PRO A 120 11.98 1.56 -16.10
N LEU A 121 11.69 0.72 -17.09
CA LEU A 121 11.13 -0.63 -16.89
C LEU A 121 12.07 -1.56 -16.11
N ASP A 122 13.38 -1.33 -16.18
CA ASP A 122 14.43 -2.07 -15.49
C ASP A 122 14.84 -1.48 -14.14
N TRP A 123 14.14 -0.44 -13.67
CA TRP A 123 14.36 0.15 -12.35
C TRP A 123 14.20 -0.89 -11.23
N GLY A 124 15.10 -0.87 -10.24
CA GLY A 124 15.07 -1.80 -9.12
C GLY A 124 15.52 -3.23 -9.44
N GLY A 125 16.06 -3.49 -10.65
CA GLY A 125 16.57 -4.79 -11.10
C GLY A 125 18.10 -4.90 -11.20
N THR A 126 18.86 -3.82 -10.91
CA THR A 126 20.33 -3.84 -10.95
C THR A 126 20.92 -4.00 -9.53
N LYS A 127 22.16 -4.50 -9.43
CA LYS A 127 22.85 -4.70 -8.14
C LYS A 127 22.98 -3.41 -7.29
N GLU A 128 22.84 -2.23 -7.89
CA GLU A 128 22.99 -0.94 -7.24
C GLU A 128 21.79 -0.54 -6.37
N THR A 129 20.57 -0.96 -6.74
CA THR A 129 19.36 -0.68 -5.93
C THR A 129 19.27 -1.51 -4.65
N ALA A 130 20.05 -2.59 -4.53
CA ALA A 130 20.13 -3.41 -3.32
C ALA A 130 20.81 -2.69 -2.12
N VAL A 131 21.45 -1.54 -2.37
CA VAL A 131 22.14 -0.73 -1.34
C VAL A 131 21.21 0.30 -0.70
N MET A 132 19.98 0.47 -1.21
CA MET A 132 19.03 1.41 -0.63
C MET A 132 18.46 0.83 0.68
N SER A 133 18.91 1.37 1.81
CA SER A 133 18.40 1.06 3.15
C SER A 133 16.99 1.64 3.32
N PHE A 134 16.05 0.89 2.80
CA PHE A 134 14.62 1.10 2.90
C PHE A 134 14.15 0.54 4.25
N GLY A 135 13.97 1.41 5.26
CA GLY A 135 13.50 1.04 6.62
C GLY A 135 12.18 0.25 6.64
N GLU A 136 11.73 -0.21 7.81
CA GLU A 136 10.36 -0.73 8.00
C GLU A 136 9.39 0.35 8.47
#